data_AF-M6D9S7-F1
#
_entry.id   AF-M6D9S7-F1
#
_cell.length_a   1.000
_cell.length_b   1.000
_cell.length_c   1.000
_cell.angle_alpha   90.00
_cell.angle_beta   90.00
_cell.angle_gamma   90.00
#
_symmetry.space_group_name_H-M   'P 1'
#
loop_
_entity.id
_entity.type
_entity.pdbx_description
1 polymer ?
#
loop_
_entity_poly.entity_id
_entity_poly.type
_entity_poly.pdbx_seq_one_letter_code
_entity_poly.pdbx_strand_id
1 'polypeptide(L)'
;MKIQIRIIATLFCLFATTALFADEPESPKEIKSETKIPIEGTSQTKFQAILSEWMIRSSITGIYGENGGQHIFESGTKYPNLSGLKAGSRITYNREFEYGGIGLKHWWETWEINLEYRTTFKNKRTGEGKDEDFFLGSVSRENGNKIDFQNLSFYDTPYTFTGTQNFADGRGKLKMKDDRIGFLARKYFGGANPDPRKPGSGLYLTGGAYYTYYKYYLYDVIQWIATSPVTYGPIGIGLSYSISTWEIPFGFGYRYSDGTWMLEASISGNVWYSHFRDYHYQRNLNFIGDTSGYGLETHLGAGYIMPSWLFFIKLTEHRLYGEGSFQTFGGLSRDDILSNYSGRYRNYLSTKQFSVELQVSHFL
;
A
#
# COMPACT_ATOMS: atom_id res chain seq x y z
N MET A 1 20.32 1.47 0.29
CA MET A 1 20.22 1.51 -1.20
C MET A 1 19.92 2.94 -1.61
N LYS A 2 20.91 3.65 -2.17
CA LYS A 2 20.79 5.06 -2.59
C LYS A 2 20.24 5.12 -4.02
N ILE A 3 18.95 4.83 -4.20
CA ILE A 3 18.24 5.20 -5.43
C ILE A 3 17.75 6.63 -5.18
N GLN A 4 18.64 7.55 -5.50
CA GLN A 4 18.52 8.97 -5.19
C GLN A 4 17.58 9.65 -6.19
N ILE A 5 16.79 10.60 -5.68
CA ILE A 5 16.33 11.91 -6.20
C ILE A 5 16.76 12.33 -7.63
N ARG A 6 17.89 11.86 -8.14
CA ARG A 6 18.38 12.02 -9.51
C ARG A 6 17.40 11.50 -10.58
N ILE A 7 16.65 10.43 -10.35
CA ILE A 7 15.64 9.96 -11.35
C ILE A 7 14.48 10.97 -11.47
N ILE A 8 14.02 11.51 -10.34
CA ILE A 8 12.95 12.52 -10.29
C ILE A 8 13.42 13.82 -10.95
N ALA A 9 14.65 14.27 -10.66
CA ALA A 9 15.21 15.47 -11.28
C ALA A 9 15.50 15.28 -12.79
N THR A 10 15.95 14.10 -13.21
CA THR A 10 16.21 13.80 -14.63
C THR A 10 14.90 13.73 -15.42
N LEU A 11 13.84 13.17 -14.85
CA LEU A 11 12.50 13.19 -15.45
C LEU A 11 11.94 14.61 -15.52
N PHE A 12 12.06 15.42 -14.46
CA PHE A 12 11.59 16.81 -14.47
C PHE A 12 12.31 17.66 -15.54
N CYS A 13 13.61 17.45 -15.76
CA CYS A 13 14.36 18.10 -16.83
C CYS A 13 13.98 17.62 -18.24
N LEU A 14 13.69 16.32 -18.42
CA LEU A 14 13.18 15.78 -19.69
C LEU A 14 11.78 16.33 -20.04
N PHE A 15 10.93 16.57 -19.04
CA PHE A 15 9.60 17.17 -19.22
C PHE A 15 9.64 18.68 -19.51
N ALA A 16 10.62 19.41 -18.96
CA ALA A 16 10.79 20.83 -19.28
C ALA A 16 11.24 21.05 -20.75
N THR A 17 11.97 20.10 -21.33
CA THR A 17 12.44 20.20 -22.72
C THR A 17 11.39 19.83 -23.76
N THR A 18 10.44 18.92 -23.47
CA THR A 18 9.38 18.56 -24.43
C THR A 18 8.28 19.62 -24.53
N ALA A 19 8.07 20.41 -23.47
CA ALA A 19 7.15 21.56 -23.50
C ALA A 19 7.66 22.74 -24.34
N LEU A 20 8.96 22.79 -24.67
CA LEU A 20 9.58 23.85 -25.46
C LEU A 20 9.66 23.55 -26.97
N PHE A 21 9.34 22.32 -27.41
CA PHE A 21 9.44 21.88 -28.81
C PHE A 21 8.17 21.23 -29.35
N ALA A 22 7.01 21.43 -28.72
CA ALA A 22 5.74 21.02 -29.29
C ALA A 22 5.33 22.01 -30.39
N ASP A 23 5.78 21.75 -31.62
CA ASP A 23 5.21 22.35 -32.83
C ASP A 23 3.69 22.09 -32.87
N GLU A 24 2.93 23.11 -33.27
CA GLU A 24 1.48 23.03 -33.44
C GLU A 24 1.10 21.89 -34.40
N PRO A 25 0.25 20.93 -34.00
CA PRO A 25 -0.25 19.94 -34.96
C PRO A 25 -1.27 20.60 -35.89
N GLU A 26 -1.00 20.52 -37.20
CA GLU A 26 -1.95 20.82 -38.27
C GLU A 26 -3.32 20.17 -38.02
N SER A 27 -4.38 20.91 -38.33
CA SER A 27 -5.78 20.46 -38.17
C SER A 27 -6.05 19.14 -38.90
N PRO A 28 -6.79 18.18 -38.30
CA PRO A 28 -7.13 16.93 -38.98
C PRO A 28 -8.09 17.18 -40.15
N LYS A 29 -7.75 16.70 -41.34
CA LYS A 29 -8.68 16.61 -42.47
C LYS A 29 -9.77 15.58 -42.18
N GLU A 30 -11.03 16.01 -42.28
CA GLU A 30 -12.21 15.14 -42.16
C GLU A 30 -12.18 14.00 -43.19
N ILE A 31 -12.17 12.75 -42.72
CA ILE A 31 -12.48 11.58 -43.55
C ILE A 31 -13.99 11.35 -43.43
N LYS A 32 -14.75 11.74 -44.45
CA LYS A 32 -16.16 11.39 -44.59
C LYS A 32 -16.28 9.90 -44.95
N SER A 33 -16.82 9.12 -44.03
CA SER A 33 -17.29 7.76 -44.28
C SER A 33 -18.79 7.82 -44.60
N GLU A 34 -19.13 7.75 -45.88
CA GLU A 34 -20.50 7.46 -46.33
C GLU A 34 -20.68 5.94 -46.43
N THR A 35 -21.25 5.34 -45.39
CA THR A 35 -21.97 4.06 -45.53
C THR A 35 -23.25 4.13 -44.71
N LYS A 36 -24.34 4.55 -45.34
CA LYS A 36 -25.70 4.42 -44.80
C LYS A 36 -26.11 2.95 -44.85
N ILE A 37 -26.07 2.26 -43.72
CA ILE A 37 -26.84 1.03 -43.51
C ILE A 37 -28.12 1.46 -42.77
N PRO A 38 -29.32 1.12 -43.27
CA PRO A 38 -30.56 1.47 -42.58
C PRO A 38 -30.71 0.56 -41.36
N ILE A 39 -30.63 1.14 -40.15
CA ILE A 39 -30.97 0.43 -38.92
C ILE A 39 -32.45 0.67 -38.66
N GLU A 40 -33.24 -0.38 -38.92
CA GLU A 40 -34.63 -0.48 -38.50
C GLU A 40 -34.76 -0.26 -36.99
N GLY A 41 -35.76 0.55 -36.63
CA GLY A 41 -35.99 1.02 -35.27
C GLY A 41 -36.26 -0.11 -34.30
N THR A 42 -35.32 -0.33 -33.38
CA THR A 42 -35.61 -0.93 -32.08
C THR A 42 -35.87 0.22 -31.12
N SER A 43 -37.10 0.32 -30.61
CA SER A 43 -37.43 1.24 -29.52
C SER A 43 -36.64 0.85 -28.28
N GLN A 44 -35.43 1.37 -28.13
CA GLN A 44 -34.66 1.19 -26.91
C GLN A 44 -35.48 1.76 -25.76
N THR A 45 -35.73 0.93 -24.76
CA THR A 45 -36.34 1.40 -23.52
C THR A 45 -35.41 2.46 -22.90
N LYS A 46 -35.95 3.46 -22.21
CA LYS A 46 -35.13 4.50 -21.53
C LYS A 46 -34.01 3.88 -20.67
N PHE A 47 -34.27 2.72 -20.07
CA PHE A 47 -33.29 1.96 -19.31
C PHE A 47 -32.12 1.45 -20.16
N GLN A 48 -32.38 0.90 -21.36
CA GLN A 48 -31.33 0.43 -22.27
C GLN A 48 -30.45 1.58 -22.78
N ALA A 49 -31.03 2.75 -23.05
CA ALA A 49 -30.28 3.93 -23.46
C ALA A 49 -29.37 4.48 -22.34
N ILE A 50 -29.87 4.50 -21.09
CA ILE A 50 -29.05 4.89 -19.93
C ILE A 50 -27.91 3.90 -19.70
N LEU A 51 -28.19 2.60 -19.81
CA LEU A 51 -27.19 1.56 -19.61
C LEU A 51 -26.10 1.62 -20.68
N SER A 52 -26.47 1.81 -21.97
CA SER A 52 -25.49 1.92 -23.04
C SER A 52 -24.61 3.17 -22.89
N GLU A 53 -25.19 4.31 -22.51
CA GLU A 53 -24.42 5.52 -22.23
C GLU A 53 -23.44 5.33 -21.06
N TRP A 54 -23.87 4.62 -20.03
CA TRP A 54 -23.03 4.30 -18.87
C TRP A 54 -21.87 3.37 -19.24
N MET A 55 -22.12 2.37 -20.09
CA MET A 55 -21.11 1.41 -20.54
C MET A 55 -20.01 2.07 -21.37
N ILE A 56 -20.36 2.95 -22.34
CA ILE A 56 -19.38 3.66 -23.19
C ILE A 56 -18.35 4.50 -22.40
N ARG A 57 -18.73 4.85 -21.16
CA ARG A 57 -17.98 5.65 -20.20
C ARG A 57 -17.32 4.81 -19.10
N SER A 58 -17.20 3.51 -19.33
CA SER A 58 -16.73 2.56 -18.33
C SER A 58 -15.66 1.63 -18.90
N SER A 59 -14.86 1.07 -18.02
CA SER A 59 -13.90 0.02 -18.38
C SER A 59 -13.75 -1.00 -17.27
N ILE A 60 -13.49 -2.25 -17.68
CA ILE A 60 -13.13 -3.35 -16.78
C ILE A 60 -11.63 -3.59 -16.91
N THR A 61 -10.94 -3.71 -15.78
CA THR A 61 -9.48 -3.86 -15.73
C THR A 61 -9.10 -5.17 -15.10
N GLY A 62 -8.25 -5.96 -15.75
CA GLY A 62 -7.50 -7.05 -15.13
C GLY A 62 -6.19 -6.52 -14.55
N ILE A 63 -5.85 -6.94 -13.34
CA ILE A 63 -4.67 -6.47 -12.59
C ILE A 63 -3.77 -7.66 -12.26
N TYR A 64 -2.47 -7.51 -12.51
CA TYR A 64 -1.44 -8.42 -12.03
C TYR A 64 -0.23 -7.61 -11.58
N GLY A 65 0.37 -7.96 -10.45
CA GLY A 65 1.53 -7.23 -9.96
C GLY A 65 2.39 -8.00 -8.99
N GLU A 66 3.58 -7.47 -8.79
CA GLU A 66 4.56 -7.90 -7.80
C GLU A 66 4.75 -6.79 -6.77
N ASN A 67 4.72 -7.17 -5.50
CA ASN A 67 4.98 -6.29 -4.37
C ASN A 67 6.30 -6.69 -3.71
N GLY A 68 7.03 -5.70 -3.23
CA GLY A 68 8.13 -5.87 -2.28
C GLY A 68 8.00 -4.93 -1.10
N GLY A 69 8.87 -5.11 -0.10
CA GLY A 69 8.94 -4.28 1.10
C GLY A 69 8.77 -5.07 2.39
N GLN A 70 8.32 -4.40 3.45
CA GLN A 70 8.24 -4.97 4.80
C GLN A 70 7.13 -4.32 5.63
N HIS A 71 6.53 -5.09 6.52
CA HIS A 71 5.71 -4.60 7.62
C HIS A 71 6.46 -4.84 8.92
N ILE A 72 6.53 -3.84 9.78
CA ILE A 72 7.21 -3.92 11.06
C ILE A 72 6.22 -3.55 12.16
N PHE A 73 6.13 -4.44 13.14
CA PHE A 73 5.50 -4.21 14.43
C PHE A 73 6.60 -3.98 15.46
N GLU A 74 6.51 -2.89 16.21
CA GLU A 74 7.43 -2.60 17.32
C GLU A 74 6.65 -2.24 18.59
N SER A 75 7.16 -2.70 19.72
CA SER A 75 6.67 -2.34 21.06
C SER A 75 7.85 -2.17 22.00
N GLY A 76 7.70 -1.35 23.03
CA GLY A 76 8.74 -1.19 24.03
C GLY A 76 8.52 0.04 24.89
N THR A 77 9.19 0.05 26.05
CA THR A 77 9.15 1.18 26.98
C THR A 77 10.56 1.52 27.44
N LYS A 78 11.06 2.70 27.05
CA LYS A 78 12.38 3.20 27.52
C LYS A 78 12.34 3.70 28.97
N TYR A 79 11.23 4.30 29.37
CA TYR A 79 10.99 4.82 30.73
C TYR A 79 9.99 3.89 31.43
N PRO A 80 10.45 2.84 32.12
CA PRO A 80 9.57 1.81 32.62
C PRO A 80 8.59 2.43 33.63
N ASN A 81 7.33 2.00 33.56
CA ASN A 81 6.40 2.17 34.67
C ASN A 81 6.89 1.31 35.87
N LEU A 82 6.06 1.16 36.91
CA LEU A 82 6.35 0.40 38.14
C LEU A 82 6.91 -1.03 37.95
N SER A 83 6.94 -1.58 36.73
CA SER A 83 7.53 -2.86 36.35
C SER A 83 9.06 -2.86 36.20
N GLY A 84 9.73 -1.71 36.07
CA GLY A 84 11.20 -1.59 36.03
C GLY A 84 11.93 -2.18 34.81
N LEU A 85 11.23 -2.89 33.91
CA LEU A 85 11.83 -3.56 32.75
C LEU A 85 11.97 -2.62 31.55
N LYS A 86 13.21 -2.39 31.11
CA LYS A 86 13.54 -1.65 29.88
C LYS A 86 13.78 -2.63 28.73
N ALA A 87 12.70 -3.08 28.12
CA ALA A 87 12.74 -3.99 26.99
C ALA A 87 11.82 -3.51 25.87
N GLY A 88 12.12 -3.97 24.65
CA GLY A 88 11.26 -3.84 23.50
C GLY A 88 11.29 -5.10 22.65
N SER A 89 10.30 -5.19 21.76
CA SER A 89 10.13 -6.26 20.80
C SER A 89 9.93 -5.65 19.41
N ARG A 90 10.46 -6.30 18.38
CA ARG A 90 10.31 -5.96 16.97
C ARG A 90 10.01 -7.22 16.20
N ILE A 91 8.92 -7.20 15.44
CA ILE A 91 8.63 -8.26 14.49
C ILE A 91 8.63 -7.66 13.08
N THR A 92 9.49 -8.19 12.23
CA THR A 92 9.63 -7.79 10.83
C THR A 92 9.05 -8.88 9.94
N TYR A 93 8.14 -8.47 9.06
CA TYR A 93 7.45 -9.33 8.10
C TYR A 93 7.79 -8.88 6.68
N ASN A 94 8.49 -9.71 5.91
CA ASN A 94 8.73 -9.44 4.50
C ASN A 94 7.43 -9.45 3.67
N ARG A 95 7.35 -8.55 2.70
CA ARG A 95 6.18 -8.33 1.82
C ARG A 95 6.49 -8.59 0.35
N GLU A 96 7.29 -9.60 0.07
CA GLU A 96 7.60 -10.03 -1.29
C GLU A 96 6.52 -10.98 -1.79
N PHE A 97 5.58 -10.52 -2.60
CA PHE A 97 4.49 -11.36 -3.09
C PHE A 97 3.90 -10.88 -4.41
N GLU A 98 3.39 -11.83 -5.18
CA GLU A 98 2.56 -11.57 -6.35
C GLU A 98 1.10 -11.45 -5.92
N TYR A 99 0.35 -10.61 -6.64
CA TYR A 99 -1.08 -10.46 -6.48
C TYR A 99 -1.77 -10.30 -7.84
N GLY A 100 -3.06 -10.56 -7.85
CA GLY A 100 -3.92 -10.26 -8.99
C GLY A 100 -5.19 -9.56 -8.54
N GLY A 101 -5.99 -9.10 -9.50
CA GLY A 101 -7.17 -8.33 -9.17
C GLY A 101 -8.01 -7.95 -10.36
N ILE A 102 -9.10 -7.24 -10.05
CA ILE A 102 -10.01 -6.65 -11.02
C ILE A 102 -10.32 -5.20 -10.64
N GLY A 103 -10.57 -4.37 -11.64
CA GLY A 103 -10.94 -2.98 -11.47
C GLY A 103 -12.12 -2.59 -12.35
N LEU A 104 -12.93 -1.66 -11.88
CA LEU A 104 -14.00 -1.03 -12.61
C LEU A 104 -13.79 0.47 -12.56
N LYS A 105 -13.66 1.09 -13.72
CA LYS A 105 -13.51 2.54 -13.84
C LYS A 105 -14.70 3.09 -14.59
N HIS A 106 -15.18 4.25 -14.15
CA HIS A 106 -16.24 5.00 -14.81
C HIS A 106 -15.86 6.47 -14.84
N TRP A 107 -16.17 7.17 -15.94
CA TRP A 107 -15.88 8.60 -16.07
C TRP A 107 -17.05 9.38 -16.64
N TRP A 108 -17.21 10.61 -16.16
CA TRP A 108 -18.19 11.54 -16.71
C TRP A 108 -17.65 12.95 -16.58
N GLU A 109 -17.81 13.73 -17.66
CA GLU A 109 -17.27 15.09 -17.73
C GLU A 109 -15.77 15.12 -17.37
N THR A 110 -15.43 15.72 -16.23
CA THR A 110 -14.06 15.76 -15.70
C THR A 110 -13.89 14.93 -14.42
N TRP A 111 -14.80 14.01 -14.13
CA TRP A 111 -14.72 13.07 -13.01
C TRP A 111 -14.37 11.66 -13.49
N GLU A 112 -13.60 10.95 -12.67
CA GLU A 112 -13.34 9.50 -12.79
C GLU A 112 -13.55 8.87 -11.41
N ILE A 113 -14.22 7.72 -11.38
CA ILE A 113 -14.26 6.85 -10.21
C ILE A 113 -13.65 5.50 -10.59
N ASN A 114 -13.01 4.87 -9.61
CA ASN A 114 -12.36 3.60 -9.77
C ASN A 114 -12.61 2.74 -8.54
N LEU A 115 -13.11 1.52 -8.76
CA LEU A 115 -13.31 0.51 -7.75
C LEU A 115 -12.44 -0.70 -8.09
N GLU A 116 -11.55 -1.08 -7.19
CA GLU A 116 -10.55 -2.12 -7.43
C GLU A 116 -10.56 -3.16 -6.31
N TYR A 117 -10.31 -4.41 -6.67
CA TYR A 117 -10.07 -5.50 -5.74
C TYR A 117 -8.75 -6.17 -6.11
N ARG A 118 -7.84 -6.31 -5.13
CA ARG A 118 -6.56 -7.00 -5.26
C ARG A 118 -6.48 -8.10 -4.20
N THR A 119 -5.91 -9.24 -4.55
CA THR A 119 -5.74 -10.36 -3.62
C THR A 119 -4.56 -11.24 -4.03
N THR A 120 -3.98 -11.93 -3.04
CA THR A 120 -3.05 -13.04 -3.31
C THR A 120 -3.77 -14.36 -3.65
N PHE A 121 -5.11 -14.38 -3.55
CA PHE A 121 -6.04 -15.52 -3.69
C PHE A 121 -5.87 -16.63 -2.64
N LYS A 122 -4.62 -17.02 -2.38
CA LYS A 122 -4.21 -18.02 -1.38
C LYS A 122 -3.04 -17.49 -0.57
N ASN A 123 -2.63 -18.27 0.44
CA ASN A 123 -1.39 -17.98 1.15
C ASN A 123 -0.21 -18.11 0.18
N LYS A 124 0.58 -17.05 0.06
CA LYS A 124 1.81 -16.97 -0.73
C LYS A 124 3.00 -16.91 0.21
N ARG A 125 4.12 -17.53 -0.16
CA ARG A 125 5.38 -17.40 0.59
C ARG A 125 5.95 -16.01 0.33
N THR A 126 6.39 -15.32 1.37
CA THR A 126 6.84 -13.92 1.27
C THR A 126 8.22 -13.66 1.84
N GLY A 127 9.09 -14.68 1.76
CA GLY A 127 10.44 -14.62 2.29
C GLY A 127 10.50 -15.12 3.74
N GLU A 128 11.07 -14.28 4.60
CA GLU A 128 11.36 -14.60 5.99
C GLU A 128 10.68 -13.60 6.94
N GLY A 129 10.45 -14.04 8.16
CA GLY A 129 10.03 -13.19 9.27
C GLY A 129 11.06 -13.27 10.40
N LYS A 130 11.16 -12.17 11.14
CA LYS A 130 12.10 -12.02 12.24
C LYS A 130 11.39 -11.44 13.45
N ASP A 131 11.55 -12.07 14.60
CA ASP A 131 11.01 -11.66 15.90
C ASP A 131 12.17 -11.39 16.87
N GLU A 132 12.38 -10.14 17.24
CA GLU A 132 13.53 -9.68 18.00
C GLU A 132 13.09 -9.10 19.33
N ASP A 133 13.63 -9.61 20.43
CA ASP A 133 13.52 -8.96 21.73
C ASP A 133 14.86 -8.32 22.12
N PHE A 134 14.81 -7.08 22.59
CA PHE A 134 16.00 -6.29 22.87
C PHE A 134 15.90 -5.43 24.13
N PHE A 135 17.05 -5.16 24.74
CA PHE A 135 17.17 -4.24 25.87
C PHE A 135 17.15 -2.78 25.41
N LEU A 136 16.42 -1.94 26.16
CA LEU A 136 16.34 -0.49 25.97
C LEU A 136 17.21 0.24 27.01
N GLY A 137 18.52 0.31 26.74
CA GLY A 137 19.49 0.93 27.63
C GLY A 137 19.52 2.48 27.59
N SER A 138 20.49 3.07 28.29
CA SER A 138 20.74 4.53 28.29
C SER A 138 21.08 5.07 26.89
N VAL A 139 21.75 4.27 26.06
CA VAL A 139 22.13 4.60 24.68
C VAL A 139 20.98 4.44 23.68
N SER A 140 19.89 3.78 24.05
CA SER A 140 18.79 3.50 23.14
C SER A 140 17.99 4.78 22.86
N ARG A 141 17.58 4.99 21.62
CA ARG A 141 16.75 6.13 21.19
C ARG A 141 15.41 5.63 20.65
N GLU A 142 14.34 6.30 21.05
CA GLU A 142 12.98 6.08 20.57
C GLU A 142 12.64 7.18 19.56
N ASN A 143 12.47 6.81 18.30
CA ASN A 143 12.17 7.70 17.18
C ASN A 143 10.77 7.35 16.63
N GLY A 144 9.75 7.46 17.48
CA GLY A 144 8.35 7.10 17.12
C GLY A 144 7.75 8.00 16.05
N ASN A 145 8.06 9.30 16.07
CA ASN A 145 7.58 10.27 15.08
C ASN A 145 8.44 10.22 13.82
N LYS A 146 7.90 9.63 12.74
CA LYS A 146 8.59 9.48 11.45
C LYS A 146 8.39 10.65 10.50
N ILE A 147 7.31 11.39 10.70
CA ILE A 147 6.97 12.62 10.00
C ILE A 147 6.86 13.71 11.06
N ASP A 148 7.76 14.68 11.00
CA ASP A 148 7.71 15.86 11.84
C ASP A 148 7.22 17.04 10.99
N PHE A 149 5.94 17.35 11.12
CA PHE A 149 5.31 18.46 10.41
C PHE A 149 5.81 19.84 10.89
N GLN A 150 6.31 19.96 12.13
CA GLN A 150 6.83 21.22 12.65
C GLN A 150 8.18 21.56 12.03
N ASN A 151 9.05 20.55 11.88
CA ASN A 151 10.40 20.73 11.33
C ASN A 151 10.54 20.32 9.86
N LEU A 152 9.43 19.97 9.19
CA LEU A 152 9.40 19.45 7.81
C LEU A 152 10.44 18.34 7.56
N SER A 153 10.62 17.46 8.55
CA SER A 153 11.64 16.42 8.49
C SER A 153 11.01 15.02 8.40
N PHE A 154 11.65 14.16 7.62
CA PHE A 154 11.24 12.78 7.38
C PHE A 154 12.36 11.82 7.76
N TYR A 155 12.06 10.90 8.67
CA TYR A 155 13.00 9.86 9.08
C TYR A 155 12.67 8.56 8.34
N ASP A 156 13.40 8.26 7.25
CA ASP A 156 13.29 6.98 6.52
C ASP A 156 14.02 5.83 7.25
N THR A 157 13.79 5.70 8.56
CA THR A 157 14.12 4.49 9.29
C THR A 157 12.81 3.78 9.66
N PRO A 158 12.64 2.52 9.26
CA PRO A 158 11.46 1.76 9.65
C PRO A 158 11.48 1.43 11.16
N TYR A 159 12.63 1.62 11.82
CA TYR A 159 12.85 1.23 13.20
C TYR A 159 12.50 2.34 14.18
N THR A 160 11.63 2.05 15.14
CA THR A 160 11.31 2.99 16.22
C THR A 160 12.45 3.04 17.24
N PHE A 161 12.96 1.88 17.65
CA PHE A 161 14.05 1.80 18.61
C PHE A 161 15.41 1.57 17.92
N THR A 162 16.41 2.37 18.29
CA THR A 162 17.79 2.27 17.79
C THR A 162 18.79 2.25 18.95
N GLY A 163 20.00 1.71 18.72
CA GLY A 163 21.00 1.53 19.78
C GLY A 163 20.56 0.51 20.83
N THR A 164 19.95 -0.59 20.38
CA THR A 164 19.41 -1.67 21.20
C THR A 164 20.32 -2.90 21.12
N GLN A 165 20.23 -3.78 22.13
CA GLN A 165 20.96 -5.05 22.14
C GLN A 165 19.96 -6.20 22.23
N ASN A 166 19.95 -7.08 21.23
CA ASN A 166 19.06 -8.24 21.20
C ASN A 166 19.46 -9.25 22.28
N PHE A 167 18.46 -9.82 22.93
CA PHE A 167 18.60 -10.96 23.84
C PHE A 167 17.77 -12.16 23.40
N ALA A 168 16.84 -11.99 22.47
CA ALA A 168 16.21 -13.09 21.74
C ALA A 168 16.00 -12.72 20.26
N ASP A 169 16.06 -13.72 19.39
CA ASP A 169 15.85 -13.60 17.94
C ASP A 169 15.21 -14.89 17.41
N GLY A 170 14.00 -14.80 16.87
CA GLY A 170 13.30 -15.87 16.18
C GLY A 170 13.28 -15.61 14.67
N ARG A 171 13.86 -16.51 13.88
CA ARG A 171 13.86 -16.41 12.40
C ARG A 171 13.20 -17.61 11.77
N GLY A 172 12.31 -17.36 10.83
CA GLY A 172 11.59 -18.43 10.14
C GLY A 172 11.05 -18.04 8.78
N LYS A 173 10.42 -19.01 8.13
CA LYS A 173 9.75 -18.82 6.84
C LYS A 173 8.44 -18.08 7.05
N LEU A 174 8.11 -17.22 6.09
CA LEU A 174 6.91 -16.41 6.13
C LEU A 174 5.97 -16.76 4.98
N LYS A 175 4.69 -16.90 5.29
CA LYS A 175 3.61 -16.90 4.29
C LYS A 175 2.56 -15.88 4.67
N MET A 176 1.88 -15.32 3.68
CA MET A 176 0.83 -14.34 3.89
C MET A 176 -0.37 -14.52 2.97
N LYS A 177 -1.51 -14.00 3.41
CA LYS A 177 -2.66 -13.66 2.56
C LYS A 177 -2.88 -12.16 2.63
N ASP A 178 -3.17 -11.53 1.49
CA ASP A 178 -3.52 -10.12 1.38
C ASP A 178 -4.79 -9.99 0.53
N ASP A 179 -5.76 -9.21 1.01
CA ASP A 179 -7.00 -8.85 0.32
C ASP A 179 -7.21 -7.34 0.49
N ARG A 180 -7.30 -6.59 -0.63
CA ARG A 180 -7.48 -5.13 -0.64
C ARG A 180 -8.65 -4.76 -1.54
N ILE A 181 -9.57 -3.95 -1.00
CA ILE A 181 -10.61 -3.26 -1.76
C ILE A 181 -10.27 -1.78 -1.77
N GLY A 182 -10.36 -1.14 -2.93
CA GLY A 182 -10.07 0.28 -3.07
C GLY A 182 -11.13 1.02 -3.86
N PHE A 183 -11.49 2.19 -3.37
CA PHE A 183 -12.32 3.15 -4.08
C PHE A 183 -11.53 4.46 -4.21
N LEU A 184 -11.44 4.99 -5.43
CA LEU A 184 -10.81 6.28 -5.71
C LEU A 184 -11.73 7.12 -6.57
N ALA A 185 -11.82 8.41 -6.25
CA ALA A 185 -12.41 9.43 -7.09
C ALA A 185 -11.33 10.42 -7.52
N ARG A 186 -11.46 10.91 -8.76
CA ARG A 186 -10.55 11.90 -9.34
C ARG A 186 -11.32 12.99 -10.05
N LYS A 187 -10.84 14.22 -9.91
CA LYS A 187 -11.35 15.41 -10.61
C LYS A 187 -10.24 15.98 -11.47
N TYR A 188 -10.46 16.04 -12.78
CA TYR A 188 -9.51 16.57 -13.77
C TYR A 188 -9.76 18.06 -14.03
N PHE A 189 -8.67 18.77 -14.26
CA PHE A 189 -8.62 20.21 -14.53
C PHE A 189 -7.80 20.51 -15.79
N GLY A 190 -8.06 21.67 -16.39
CA GLY A 190 -7.39 22.10 -17.61
C GLY A 190 -7.78 21.22 -18.81
N GLY A 191 -6.78 20.85 -19.62
CA GLY A 191 -6.97 19.99 -20.79
C GLY A 191 -7.01 18.49 -20.49
N ALA A 192 -6.86 18.06 -19.23
CA ALA A 192 -6.84 16.64 -18.90
C ALA A 192 -8.22 15.99 -19.05
N ASN A 193 -8.26 14.79 -19.64
CA ASN A 193 -9.49 14.03 -19.82
C ASN A 193 -9.50 12.76 -18.94
N PRO A 194 -10.62 12.46 -18.26
CA PRO A 194 -10.75 11.17 -17.58
C PRO A 194 -10.83 9.99 -18.56
N ASP A 195 -11.33 10.21 -19.79
CA ASP A 195 -11.28 9.22 -20.87
C ASP A 195 -9.86 9.18 -21.46
N PRO A 196 -9.08 8.10 -21.27
CA PRO A 196 -7.70 8.04 -21.73
C PRO A 196 -7.58 8.09 -23.26
N ARG A 197 -8.64 7.75 -24.01
CA ARG A 197 -8.65 7.77 -25.49
C ARG A 197 -8.67 9.19 -26.05
N LYS A 198 -9.01 10.19 -25.24
CA LYS A 198 -9.09 11.59 -25.68
C LYS A 198 -7.76 12.29 -25.39
N PRO A 199 -7.16 12.97 -26.38
CA PRO A 199 -5.98 13.79 -26.16
C PRO A 199 -6.24 14.84 -25.08
N GLY A 200 -5.25 15.09 -24.25
CA GLY A 200 -5.39 16.02 -23.14
C GLY A 200 -4.26 15.93 -22.14
N SER A 201 -3.95 17.05 -21.48
CA SER A 201 -2.98 17.06 -20.41
C SER A 201 -3.34 18.07 -19.32
N GLY A 202 -2.98 17.75 -18.08
CA GLY A 202 -3.32 18.59 -16.95
C GLY A 202 -3.32 17.86 -15.61
N LEU A 203 -3.65 18.64 -14.58
CA LEU A 203 -3.67 18.19 -13.20
C LEU A 203 -5.00 17.50 -12.86
N TYR A 204 -4.94 16.62 -11.88
CA TYR A 204 -6.12 16.09 -11.22
C TYR A 204 -5.95 16.08 -9.71
N LEU A 205 -7.06 16.24 -8.99
CA LEU A 205 -7.15 15.91 -7.56
C LEU A 205 -7.63 14.48 -7.43
N THR A 206 -7.14 13.77 -6.42
CA THR A 206 -7.55 12.40 -6.11
C THR A 206 -7.82 12.22 -4.63
N GLY A 207 -8.83 11.42 -4.30
CA GLY A 207 -9.10 10.99 -2.95
C GLY A 207 -9.95 9.74 -2.93
N GLY A 208 -9.97 9.02 -1.81
CA GLY A 208 -10.75 7.80 -1.72
C GLY A 208 -10.58 7.05 -0.41
N ALA A 209 -10.76 5.73 -0.48
CA ALA A 209 -10.61 4.83 0.66
C ALA A 209 -10.08 3.47 0.21
N TYR A 210 -9.14 2.91 0.99
CA TYR A 210 -8.71 1.53 0.88
C TYR A 210 -9.07 0.77 2.15
N TYR A 211 -9.56 -0.45 1.99
CA TYR A 211 -9.63 -1.43 3.05
C TYR A 211 -8.70 -2.58 2.70
N THR A 212 -7.73 -2.86 3.57
CA THR A 212 -6.76 -3.94 3.38
C THR A 212 -6.79 -4.86 4.58
N TYR A 213 -7.05 -6.15 4.34
CA TYR A 213 -6.84 -7.21 5.31
C TYR A 213 -5.63 -8.05 4.90
N TYR A 214 -4.66 -8.20 5.79
CA TYR A 214 -3.59 -9.16 5.57
C TYR A 214 -3.26 -9.95 6.82
N LYS A 215 -2.81 -11.18 6.58
CA LYS A 215 -2.43 -12.12 7.63
C LYS A 215 -1.12 -12.81 7.28
N TYR A 216 -0.17 -12.73 8.20
CA TYR A 216 1.09 -13.45 8.21
C TYR A 216 1.02 -14.72 9.05
N TYR A 217 1.86 -15.68 8.68
CA TYR A 217 2.11 -16.89 9.44
C TYR A 217 3.60 -17.20 9.39
N LEU A 218 4.24 -17.16 10.55
CA LEU A 218 5.67 -17.39 10.74
C LEU A 218 5.90 -18.82 11.25
N TYR A 219 6.66 -19.60 10.48
CA TYR A 219 6.82 -21.04 10.71
C TYR A 219 8.23 -21.51 10.39
N ASP A 220 8.53 -22.76 10.77
CA ASP A 220 9.89 -23.30 10.77
C ASP A 220 10.87 -22.37 11.47
N VAL A 221 10.45 -21.82 12.62
CA VAL A 221 11.22 -20.81 13.36
C VAL A 221 12.35 -21.47 14.13
N ILE A 222 13.55 -20.91 13.97
CA ILE A 222 14.70 -21.16 14.82
C ILE A 222 14.82 -19.98 15.79
N GLN A 223 14.82 -20.27 17.08
CA GLN A 223 14.90 -19.28 18.13
C GLN A 223 16.27 -19.31 18.79
N TRP A 224 16.86 -18.12 18.93
CA TRP A 224 18.03 -17.84 19.75
C TRP A 224 17.60 -17.05 20.99
N ILE A 225 18.10 -17.43 22.17
CA ILE A 225 17.90 -16.71 23.43
C ILE A 225 19.22 -16.66 24.20
N ALA A 226 19.58 -15.47 24.68
CA ALA A 226 20.77 -15.20 25.49
C ALA A 226 20.63 -15.70 26.95
N THR A 227 20.34 -16.99 27.11
CA THR A 227 20.32 -17.73 28.38
C THR A 227 21.70 -18.30 28.74
N SER A 228 21.84 -18.87 29.93
CA SER A 228 23.04 -19.59 30.36
C SER A 228 22.67 -21.02 30.78
N PRO A 229 22.91 -22.06 29.95
CA PRO A 229 23.53 -22.01 28.62
C PRO A 229 22.61 -21.36 27.56
N VAL A 230 23.21 -20.86 26.48
CA VAL A 230 22.48 -20.23 25.36
C VAL A 230 21.50 -21.23 24.76
N THR A 231 20.24 -20.81 24.61
CA THR A 231 19.22 -21.59 23.92
C THR A 231 19.25 -21.25 22.43
N TYR A 232 19.44 -22.26 21.59
CA TYR A 232 19.33 -22.14 20.15
C TYR A 232 18.68 -23.40 19.58
N GLY A 233 17.52 -23.27 18.94
CA GLY A 233 16.82 -24.45 18.41
C GLY A 233 15.49 -24.17 17.72
N PRO A 234 14.90 -25.19 17.07
CA PRO A 234 13.62 -25.05 16.39
C PRO A 234 12.47 -24.98 17.38
N ILE A 235 11.57 -24.03 17.17
CA ILE A 235 10.28 -23.94 17.88
C ILE A 235 9.09 -24.27 16.97
N GLY A 236 9.36 -24.57 15.69
CA GLY A 236 8.33 -24.92 14.72
C GLY A 236 7.47 -23.72 14.36
N ILE A 237 6.23 -23.67 14.85
CA ILE A 237 5.32 -22.55 14.59
C ILE A 237 5.62 -21.45 15.62
N GLY A 238 5.98 -20.26 15.13
CA GLY A 238 6.23 -19.09 15.98
C GLY A 238 4.94 -18.35 16.30
N LEU A 239 4.47 -17.57 15.33
CA LEU A 239 3.33 -16.66 15.51
C LEU A 239 2.50 -16.47 14.24
N SER A 240 1.32 -15.89 14.40
CA SER A 240 0.52 -15.35 13.30
C SER A 240 0.12 -13.93 13.60
N TYR A 241 0.21 -13.06 12.61
CA TYR A 241 -0.15 -11.65 12.73
C TYR A 241 -1.22 -11.33 11.70
N SER A 242 -2.36 -10.80 12.14
CA SER A 242 -3.46 -10.39 11.27
C SER A 242 -3.82 -8.94 11.52
N ILE A 243 -4.14 -8.21 10.46
CA ILE A 243 -4.44 -6.78 10.55
C ILE A 243 -5.45 -6.38 9.48
N SER A 244 -6.40 -5.55 9.89
CA SER A 244 -7.38 -4.87 9.05
C SER A 244 -7.06 -3.39 9.07
N THR A 245 -6.84 -2.79 7.90
CA THR A 245 -6.42 -1.39 7.76
C THR A 245 -7.39 -0.63 6.88
N TRP A 246 -7.83 0.53 7.36
CA TRP A 246 -8.52 1.55 6.59
C TRP A 246 -7.55 2.69 6.29
N GLU A 247 -7.52 3.11 5.02
CA GLU A 247 -6.63 4.16 4.54
C GLU A 247 -7.44 5.17 3.73
N ILE A 248 -7.22 6.45 3.98
CA ILE A 248 -7.88 7.57 3.30
C ILE A 248 -6.81 8.38 2.58
N PRO A 249 -6.48 8.03 1.32
CA PRO A 249 -5.56 8.82 0.51
C PRO A 249 -6.22 10.11 0.05
N PHE A 250 -5.46 11.20 0.03
CA PHE A 250 -5.81 12.46 -0.63
C PHE A 250 -4.56 13.08 -1.25
N GLY A 251 -4.68 13.54 -2.48
CA GLY A 251 -3.53 14.00 -3.24
C GLY A 251 -3.88 14.64 -4.56
N PHE A 252 -2.84 14.80 -5.37
CA PHE A 252 -2.95 15.32 -6.72
C PHE A 252 -2.01 14.56 -7.65
N GLY A 253 -2.27 14.70 -8.93
CA GLY A 253 -1.43 14.13 -9.95
C GLY A 253 -1.53 14.89 -11.25
N TYR A 254 -0.81 14.39 -12.24
CA TYR A 254 -0.77 14.90 -13.59
C TYR A 254 -0.99 13.74 -14.55
N ARG A 255 -1.83 13.97 -15.55
CA ARG A 255 -2.08 13.03 -16.64
C ARG A 255 -1.77 13.71 -17.97
N TYR A 256 -1.12 12.97 -18.86
CA TYR A 256 -0.98 13.27 -20.27
C TYR A 256 -1.55 12.11 -21.07
N SER A 257 -2.30 12.41 -22.12
CA SER A 257 -2.67 11.46 -23.17
C SER A 257 -2.67 12.16 -24.53
N ASP A 258 -2.21 11.48 -25.56
CA ASP A 258 -2.42 11.87 -26.97
C ASP A 258 -3.46 10.99 -27.69
N GLY A 259 -4.16 10.14 -26.92
CA GLY A 259 -5.11 9.16 -27.44
C GLY A 259 -4.49 7.83 -27.87
N THR A 260 -3.16 7.73 -27.93
CA THR A 260 -2.39 6.49 -28.17
C THR A 260 -1.50 6.15 -26.98
N TRP A 261 -0.78 7.12 -26.44
CA TRP A 261 0.08 6.99 -25.27
C TRP A 261 -0.51 7.76 -24.10
N MET A 262 -0.37 7.17 -22.92
CA MET A 262 -0.81 7.75 -21.66
C MET A 262 0.33 7.74 -20.65
N LEU A 263 0.52 8.85 -19.95
CA LEU A 263 1.43 8.99 -18.83
C LEU A 263 0.68 9.55 -17.63
N GLU A 264 0.94 9.01 -16.45
CA GLU A 264 0.32 9.47 -15.21
C GLU A 264 1.33 9.44 -14.06
N ALA A 265 1.32 10.49 -13.25
CA ALA A 265 2.06 10.53 -12.00
C ALA A 265 1.20 11.16 -10.91
N SER A 266 1.28 10.65 -9.67
CA SER A 266 0.59 11.25 -8.52
C SER A 266 1.34 11.06 -7.21
N ILE A 267 1.00 11.93 -6.26
CA ILE A 267 1.42 11.87 -4.88
C ILE A 267 0.21 12.14 -3.98
N SER A 268 0.05 11.31 -2.96
CA SER A 268 -1.05 11.37 -2.02
C SER A 268 -0.52 11.22 -0.60
N GLY A 269 -0.97 12.11 0.29
CA GLY A 269 -0.88 11.88 1.73
C GLY A 269 -1.98 10.89 2.13
N ASN A 270 -1.72 10.10 3.16
CA ASN A 270 -2.63 9.06 3.62
C ASN A 270 -2.85 9.19 5.13
N VAL A 271 -4.11 9.14 5.57
CA VAL A 271 -4.48 8.99 6.97
C VAL A 271 -5.06 7.59 7.13
N TRP A 272 -4.59 6.85 8.12
CA TRP A 272 -4.96 5.44 8.24
C TRP A 272 -5.19 5.02 9.68
N TYR A 273 -5.97 3.94 9.82
CA TYR A 273 -6.26 3.26 11.07
C TYR A 273 -6.24 1.75 10.83
N SER A 274 -5.68 1.00 11.77
CA SER A 274 -5.66 -0.45 11.74
C SER A 274 -6.05 -1.04 13.08
N HIS A 275 -6.72 -2.18 13.00
CA HIS A 275 -6.90 -3.11 14.10
C HIS A 275 -6.07 -4.36 13.82
N PHE A 276 -5.28 -4.82 14.78
CA PHE A 276 -4.39 -5.96 14.61
C PHE A 276 -4.49 -6.98 15.75
N ARG A 277 -4.06 -8.20 15.43
CA ARG A 277 -3.84 -9.28 16.37
C ARG A 277 -2.54 -9.99 16.05
N ASP A 278 -1.65 -10.02 17.01
CA ASP A 278 -0.50 -10.92 17.04
C ASP A 278 -0.82 -12.11 17.95
N TYR A 279 -0.65 -13.33 17.47
CA TYR A 279 -0.89 -14.55 18.23
C TYR A 279 0.37 -15.41 18.25
N HIS A 280 0.92 -15.61 19.44
CA HIS A 280 2.09 -16.43 19.68
C HIS A 280 1.67 -17.85 20.06
N TYR A 281 2.00 -18.83 19.21
CA TYR A 281 1.54 -20.22 19.37
C TYR A 281 2.13 -20.90 20.60
N GLN A 282 3.43 -20.70 20.86
CA GLN A 282 4.14 -21.33 21.98
C GLN A 282 3.63 -20.88 23.36
N ARG A 283 3.08 -19.66 23.44
CA ARG A 283 2.60 -19.05 24.70
C ARG A 283 1.08 -19.03 24.80
N ASN A 284 0.37 -19.44 23.75
CA ASN A 284 -1.09 -19.26 23.61
C ASN A 284 -1.53 -17.84 24.02
N LEU A 285 -0.79 -16.83 23.54
CA LEU A 285 -0.93 -15.44 23.96
C LEU A 285 -1.28 -14.58 22.76
N ASN A 286 -2.30 -13.74 22.91
CA ASN A 286 -2.71 -12.76 21.92
C ASN A 286 -2.29 -11.36 22.36
N PHE A 287 -1.85 -10.56 21.40
CA PHE A 287 -1.68 -9.11 21.52
C PHE A 287 -2.67 -8.48 20.55
N ILE A 288 -3.70 -7.80 21.08
CA ILE A 288 -4.78 -7.22 20.29
C ILE A 288 -4.75 -5.71 20.49
N GLY A 289 -4.70 -4.96 19.39
CA GLY A 289 -4.54 -3.53 19.49
C GLY A 289 -4.98 -2.78 18.25
N ASP A 290 -4.86 -1.46 18.38
CA ASP A 290 -5.22 -0.50 17.37
C ASP A 290 -4.04 0.43 17.12
N THR A 291 -3.91 0.92 15.90
CA THR A 291 -2.86 1.85 15.50
C THR A 291 -3.38 2.79 14.44
N SER A 292 -2.96 4.04 14.48
CA SER A 292 -3.29 5.01 13.45
C SER A 292 -2.09 5.88 13.14
N GLY A 293 -2.13 6.55 12.00
CA GLY A 293 -1.11 7.51 11.68
C GLY A 293 -1.22 8.02 10.25
N TYR A 294 -0.05 8.33 9.70
CA TYR A 294 0.08 9.00 8.42
C TYR A 294 0.95 8.21 7.47
N GLY A 295 0.79 8.50 6.19
CA GLY A 295 1.52 7.83 5.14
C GLY A 295 1.65 8.66 3.88
N LEU A 296 2.39 8.10 2.93
CA LEU A 296 2.61 8.65 1.61
C LEU A 296 2.42 7.53 0.57
N GLU A 297 1.66 7.82 -0.46
CA GLU A 297 1.49 6.96 -1.64
C GLU A 297 1.91 7.76 -2.88
N THR A 298 2.81 7.22 -3.68
CA THR A 298 3.22 7.80 -4.96
C THR A 298 2.99 6.81 -6.07
N HIS A 299 2.49 7.29 -7.20
CA HIS A 299 2.31 6.50 -8.41
C HIS A 299 3.02 7.13 -9.59
N LEU A 300 3.57 6.27 -10.44
CA LEU A 300 4.05 6.61 -11.77
C LEU A 300 3.58 5.52 -12.72
N GLY A 301 3.09 5.88 -13.89
CA GLY A 301 2.71 4.89 -14.87
C GLY A 301 2.65 5.40 -16.29
N ALA A 302 2.71 4.45 -17.19
CA ALA A 302 2.65 4.66 -18.63
C ALA A 302 1.79 3.58 -19.26
N GLY A 303 1.07 3.93 -20.33
CA GLY A 303 0.27 2.95 -21.05
C GLY A 303 0.10 3.25 -22.53
N TYR A 304 -0.30 2.20 -23.23
CA TYR A 304 -0.60 2.18 -24.66
C TYR A 304 -2.08 1.88 -24.86
N ILE A 305 -2.74 2.74 -25.64
CA ILE A 305 -4.17 2.76 -25.88
C ILE A 305 -4.42 2.24 -27.30
N MET A 306 -5.36 1.32 -27.37
CA MET A 306 -6.01 0.82 -28.58
C MET A 306 -7.50 1.15 -28.52
N PRO A 307 -8.25 1.05 -29.63
CA PRO A 307 -9.67 1.44 -29.65
C PRO A 307 -10.53 0.83 -28.54
N SER A 308 -10.26 -0.42 -28.17
CA SER A 308 -11.01 -1.16 -27.15
C SER A 308 -10.18 -1.57 -25.93
N TRP A 309 -8.89 -1.23 -25.89
CA TRP A 309 -7.97 -1.73 -24.87
C TRP A 309 -6.98 -0.67 -24.38
N LEU A 310 -6.61 -0.73 -23.11
CA LEU A 310 -5.50 0.02 -22.53
C LEU A 310 -4.57 -0.95 -21.81
N PHE A 311 -3.30 -0.96 -22.18
CA PHE A 311 -2.24 -1.68 -21.48
C PHE A 311 -1.44 -0.67 -20.68
N PHE A 312 -1.38 -0.81 -19.36
CA PHE A 312 -0.79 0.19 -18.47
C PHE A 312 0.14 -0.46 -17.46
N ILE A 313 1.35 0.08 -17.32
CA ILE A 313 2.32 -0.31 -16.29
C ILE A 313 2.31 0.78 -15.22
N LYS A 314 2.11 0.37 -13.97
CA LYS A 314 2.06 1.24 -12.80
C LYS A 314 3.12 0.84 -11.80
N LEU A 315 3.92 1.82 -11.39
CA LEU A 315 4.83 1.75 -10.26
C LEU A 315 4.18 2.46 -9.08
N THR A 316 4.23 1.83 -7.91
CA THR A 316 3.73 2.43 -6.66
C THR A 316 4.79 2.35 -5.58
N GLU A 317 5.02 3.44 -4.86
CA GLU A 317 5.64 3.41 -3.53
C GLU A 317 4.59 3.79 -2.50
N HIS A 318 4.53 3.04 -1.41
CA HIS A 318 3.54 3.20 -0.36
C HIS A 318 4.20 3.05 1.02
N ARG A 319 4.05 4.07 1.86
CA ARG A 319 4.60 4.14 3.21
C ARG A 319 3.52 4.49 4.21
N LEU A 320 3.41 3.71 5.28
CA LEU A 320 2.55 3.99 6.43
C LEU A 320 3.39 3.98 7.70
N TYR A 321 3.17 4.97 8.56
CA TYR A 321 3.76 5.07 9.89
C TYR A 321 2.67 5.38 10.89
N GLY A 322 2.69 4.71 12.03
CA GLY A 322 1.65 4.88 13.03
C GLY A 322 2.05 4.40 14.39
N GLU A 323 1.31 4.89 15.37
CA GLU A 323 1.43 4.53 16.77
C GLU A 323 0.06 4.23 17.36
N GLY A 324 0.08 3.46 18.45
CA GLY A 324 -1.14 3.06 19.10
C GLY A 324 -0.88 2.24 20.34
N SER A 325 -1.83 1.36 20.65
CA SER A 325 -1.70 0.49 21.81
C SER A 325 -2.35 -0.87 21.62
N PHE A 326 -1.85 -1.86 22.37
CA PHE A 326 -2.46 -3.18 22.48
C PHE A 326 -2.63 -3.63 23.93
N GLN A 327 -3.43 -4.66 24.10
CA GLN A 327 -3.60 -5.42 25.33
C GLN A 327 -3.29 -6.90 25.07
N THR A 328 -2.91 -7.61 26.11
CA THR A 328 -2.67 -9.05 26.04
C THR A 328 -3.88 -9.84 26.49
N PHE A 329 -4.08 -11.01 25.87
CA PHE A 329 -5.13 -11.95 26.21
C PHE A 329 -4.66 -13.39 26.08
N GLY A 330 -4.88 -14.20 27.12
CA GLY A 330 -4.48 -15.61 27.16
C GLY A 330 -3.18 -15.82 27.92
N GLY A 331 -2.38 -16.79 27.51
CA GLY A 331 -1.14 -17.14 28.20
C GLY A 331 -1.14 -18.52 28.85
N LEU A 332 0.06 -19.08 29.02
CA LEU A 332 0.27 -20.36 29.72
C LEU A 332 1.02 -20.16 31.04
N SER A 333 1.91 -19.16 31.11
CA SER A 333 2.70 -18.88 32.31
C SER A 333 2.03 -17.85 33.22
N ARG A 334 2.50 -17.77 34.47
CA ARG A 334 2.06 -16.74 35.42
C ARG A 334 2.27 -15.33 34.86
N ASP A 335 3.41 -15.08 34.23
CA ASP A 335 3.74 -13.76 33.68
C ASP A 335 2.84 -13.40 32.49
N ASP A 336 2.48 -14.38 31.64
CA ASP A 336 1.51 -14.17 30.57
C ASP A 336 0.15 -13.77 31.15
N ILE A 337 -0.33 -14.48 32.18
CA ILE A 337 -1.61 -14.20 32.83
C ILE A 337 -1.60 -12.81 33.49
N LEU A 338 -0.51 -12.45 34.16
CA LEU A 338 -0.33 -11.12 34.76
C LEU A 338 -0.30 -10.01 33.71
N SER A 339 0.26 -10.27 32.53
CA SER A 339 0.32 -9.29 31.45
C SER A 339 -1.08 -8.81 31.03
N ASN A 340 -2.09 -9.69 31.08
CA ASN A 340 -3.48 -9.38 30.71
C ASN A 340 -4.09 -8.28 31.60
N TYR A 341 -3.56 -8.10 32.81
CA TYR A 341 -4.03 -7.12 33.78
C TYR A 341 -3.13 -5.87 33.87
N SER A 342 -2.04 -5.82 33.09
CA SER A 342 -1.03 -4.77 33.16
C SER A 342 -1.37 -3.51 32.34
N GLY A 343 -2.59 -3.45 31.79
CA GLY A 343 -3.09 -2.30 31.05
C GLY A 343 -2.77 -2.35 29.55
N ARG A 344 -2.58 -1.17 28.96
CA ARG A 344 -2.28 -1.00 27.53
C ARG A 344 -0.79 -0.75 27.33
N TYR A 345 -0.22 -1.44 26.35
CA TYR A 345 1.16 -1.26 25.93
C TYR A 345 1.20 -0.42 24.66
N ARG A 346 2.19 0.48 24.53
CA ARG A 346 2.40 1.25 23.31
C ARG A 346 2.94 0.35 22.20
N ASN A 347 2.46 0.55 20.98
CA ASN A 347 3.06 -0.04 19.80
C ASN A 347 3.22 0.96 18.65
N TYR A 348 4.01 0.52 17.68
CA TYR A 348 4.32 1.22 16.46
C TYR A 348 4.18 0.27 15.29
N LEU A 349 3.58 0.75 14.21
CA LEU A 349 3.52 0.03 12.95
C LEU A 349 4.19 0.84 11.86
N SER A 350 4.98 0.16 11.04
CA SER A 350 5.59 0.73 9.85
C SER A 350 5.38 -0.23 8.68
N THR A 351 4.69 0.22 7.64
CA THR A 351 4.56 -0.51 6.38
C THR A 351 5.34 0.22 5.30
N LYS A 352 6.26 -0.48 4.65
CA LYS A 352 6.90 -0.05 3.41
C LYS A 352 6.51 -1.03 2.32
N GLN A 353 6.01 -0.50 1.22
CA GLN A 353 5.71 -1.27 0.03
C GLN A 353 6.19 -0.54 -1.22
N PHE A 354 6.63 -1.33 -2.19
CA PHE A 354 6.79 -0.90 -3.57
C PHE A 354 6.17 -1.97 -4.46
N SER A 355 5.48 -1.57 -5.52
CA SER A 355 4.90 -2.52 -6.46
C SER A 355 5.09 -2.12 -7.91
N VAL A 356 5.17 -3.14 -8.76
CA VAL A 356 5.10 -3.05 -10.21
C VAL A 356 3.84 -3.79 -10.63
N GLU A 357 2.94 -3.11 -11.31
CA GLU A 357 1.61 -3.60 -11.65
C GLU A 357 1.35 -3.43 -13.15
N LEU A 358 0.94 -4.50 -13.81
CA LEU A 358 0.38 -4.49 -15.15
C LEU A 358 -1.15 -4.44 -15.03
N GLN A 359 -1.75 -3.49 -15.74
CA GLN A 359 -3.19 -3.34 -15.87
C GLN A 359 -3.59 -3.48 -17.33
N VAL A 360 -4.61 -4.29 -17.59
CA VAL A 360 -5.20 -4.45 -18.93
C VAL A 360 -6.67 -4.08 -18.83
N SER A 361 -7.04 -2.94 -19.43
CA SER A 361 -8.40 -2.40 -19.37
C SER A 361 -9.12 -2.62 -20.69
N HIS A 362 -10.36 -3.09 -20.65
CA HIS A 362 -11.28 -3.14 -21.78
C HIS A 362 -12.30 -2.01 -21.67
N PHE A 363 -12.41 -1.20 -22.71
CA PHE A 363 -13.45 -0.17 -22.81
C PHE A 363 -14.79 -0.82 -23.19
N LEU A 364 -15.84 -0.48 -22.47
CA LEU A 364 -17.17 -1.12 -22.56
C LEU A 364 -18.10 -0.47 -23.60
#